data_AF-A0A367R1H2-F1
#
_entry.id   AF-A0A367R1H2-F1
#
_cell.length_a   1.000
_cell.length_b   1.000
_cell.length_c   1.000
_cell.angle_alpha   90.00
_cell.angle_beta   90.00
_cell.angle_gamma   90.00
#
_symmetry.space_group_name_H-M   'P 1'
#
loop_
_entity.id
_entity.type
_entity.pdbx_description
1 polymer ?
#
loop_
_entity_poly.entity_id
_entity_poly.type
_entity_poly.pdbx_seq_one_letter_code
_entity_poly.pdbx_strand_id
1 'polypeptide(L)'
;MTVSRWATRQGGFWNEQQWVSGDFNGDGRDDLAKAFNDNGLASIDVHPSSGSSFGIQRWATKQSGFWNEQKWLSGDFNGDGRDDLAKAFNDNGLASIDVHPSSSSSFGIQRWATRQGGFWNEQQWASGDFTADGRDDFTKAFNDNGLVSIDVHRL
;
A
#
# COMPACT_ATOMS: atom_id res chain seq x y z
N MET A 1 -7.04 -25.07 14.83
CA MET A 1 -6.41 -24.22 13.79
C MET A 1 -5.26 -25.00 13.18
N THR A 2 -5.14 -25.03 11.86
CA THR A 2 -4.02 -25.68 11.15
C THR A 2 -3.35 -24.66 10.25
N VAL A 3 -2.03 -24.57 10.30
CA VAL A 3 -1.25 -23.78 9.35
C VAL A 3 -1.03 -24.63 8.11
N SER A 4 -1.34 -24.08 6.93
CA SER A 4 -1.10 -24.71 5.62
C SER A 4 -0.20 -23.83 4.77
N ARG A 5 0.65 -24.45 3.95
CA ARG A 5 1.54 -23.73 3.04
C ARG A 5 0.88 -23.62 1.67
N TRP A 6 0.62 -22.40 1.21
CA TRP A 6 -0.08 -22.11 -0.05
C TRP A 6 0.87 -21.70 -1.20
N ALA A 7 2.14 -21.43 -0.90
CA ALA A 7 3.21 -21.21 -1.87
C ALA A 7 4.55 -21.71 -1.33
N THR A 8 5.43 -22.15 -2.22
CA THR A 8 6.78 -22.61 -1.86
C THR A 8 7.80 -21.99 -2.81
N ARG A 9 8.83 -21.33 -2.25
CA ARG A 9 9.98 -20.79 -3.00
C ARG A 9 9.59 -19.90 -4.19
N GLN A 10 8.68 -18.94 -3.98
CA GLN A 10 8.29 -17.96 -4.99
C GLN A 10 8.91 -16.59 -4.69
N GLY A 11 9.54 -15.99 -5.71
CA GLY A 11 10.10 -14.63 -5.63
C GLY A 11 11.34 -14.50 -4.72
N GLY A 12 11.95 -13.31 -4.76
CA GLY A 12 13.00 -12.92 -3.81
C GLY A 12 12.43 -12.42 -2.48
N PHE A 13 13.18 -12.61 -1.40
CA PHE A 13 12.87 -12.13 -0.05
C PHE A 13 14.07 -11.36 0.53
N TRP A 14 13.83 -10.12 0.94
CA TRP A 14 14.84 -9.17 1.44
C TRP A 14 14.28 -8.38 2.62
N ASN A 15 15.14 -7.77 3.44
CA ASN A 15 14.71 -7.18 4.71
C ASN A 15 13.80 -5.95 4.54
N GLU A 16 14.01 -5.15 3.51
CA GLU A 16 13.30 -3.88 3.32
C GLU A 16 11.94 -4.04 2.62
N GLN A 17 11.47 -5.27 2.38
CA GLN A 17 10.18 -5.51 1.72
C GLN A 17 9.00 -5.07 2.60
N GLN A 18 7.98 -4.50 1.97
CA GLN A 18 6.72 -4.17 2.62
C GLN A 18 5.62 -5.02 2.00
N TRP A 19 4.82 -5.65 2.86
CA TRP A 19 3.76 -6.55 2.47
C TRP A 19 2.41 -5.99 2.92
N VAL A 20 1.43 -6.03 2.03
CA VAL A 20 0.04 -5.64 2.29
C VAL A 20 -0.90 -6.64 1.62
N SER A 21 -2.12 -6.72 2.12
CA SER A 21 -3.18 -7.57 1.57
C SER A 21 -4.29 -6.72 0.95
N GLY A 22 -4.93 -7.21 -0.10
CA GLY A 22 -6.08 -6.56 -0.71
C GLY A 22 -6.54 -7.28 -1.98
N ASP A 23 -7.79 -7.09 -2.40
CA ASP A 23 -8.32 -7.63 -3.66
C ASP A 23 -7.86 -6.77 -4.84
N PHE A 24 -6.59 -6.88 -5.21
CA PHE A 24 -5.98 -6.07 -6.27
C PHE A 24 -6.47 -6.47 -7.67
N ASN A 25 -6.96 -7.70 -7.83
CA ASN A 25 -7.38 -8.23 -9.14
C ASN A 25 -8.90 -8.18 -9.37
N GLY A 26 -9.70 -8.01 -8.32
CA GLY A 26 -11.15 -7.87 -8.35
C GLY A 26 -11.92 -9.19 -8.40
N ASP A 27 -11.34 -10.31 -7.93
CA ASP A 27 -12.02 -11.61 -7.91
C ASP A 27 -12.78 -11.89 -6.60
N GLY A 28 -12.81 -10.92 -5.69
CA GLY A 28 -13.46 -10.99 -4.39
C GLY A 28 -12.63 -11.71 -3.33
N ARG A 29 -11.32 -11.88 -3.54
CA ARG A 29 -10.40 -12.46 -2.56
C ARG A 29 -9.21 -11.53 -2.34
N ASP A 30 -8.80 -11.42 -1.08
CA ASP A 30 -7.54 -10.75 -0.78
C ASP A 30 -6.36 -11.51 -1.38
N ASP A 31 -5.57 -10.76 -2.13
CA ASP A 31 -4.24 -11.11 -2.60
C ASP A 31 -3.17 -10.59 -1.62
N LEU A 32 -1.90 -10.89 -1.89
CA LEU A 32 -0.77 -10.25 -1.22
C LEU A 32 0.04 -9.43 -2.22
N ALA A 33 0.41 -8.20 -1.87
CA ALA A 33 1.35 -7.40 -2.63
C ALA A 33 2.62 -7.15 -1.83
N LYS A 34 3.76 -7.20 -2.54
CA LYS A 34 5.10 -7.01 -2.00
C LYS A 34 5.79 -5.89 -2.73
N ALA A 35 5.93 -4.73 -2.08
CA ALA A 35 6.77 -3.64 -2.55
C ALA A 35 8.21 -3.84 -2.06
N PHE A 36 9.18 -3.63 -2.94
CA PHE A 36 10.59 -3.83 -2.62
C PHE A 36 11.52 -2.85 -3.34
N ASN A 37 12.70 -2.67 -2.77
CA ASN A 37 13.73 -1.79 -3.30
C ASN A 37 14.47 -2.46 -4.48
N ASP A 38 14.36 -1.84 -5.65
CA ASP A 38 15.05 -2.19 -6.90
C ASP A 38 15.93 -1.02 -7.34
N ASN A 39 17.10 -0.91 -6.70
CA ASN A 39 18.10 0.14 -6.92
C ASN A 39 17.57 1.57 -6.66
N GLY A 40 16.93 1.77 -5.51
CA GLY A 40 16.37 3.06 -5.07
C GLY A 40 14.96 3.33 -5.59
N LEU A 41 14.41 2.43 -6.40
CA LEU A 41 13.07 2.54 -6.97
C LEU A 41 12.20 1.36 -6.51
N ALA A 42 10.90 1.58 -6.37
CA ALA A 42 9.94 0.59 -5.95
C ALA A 42 9.53 -0.30 -7.14
N SER A 43 9.73 -1.60 -6.97
CA SER A 43 9.10 -2.63 -7.79
C SER A 43 8.09 -3.40 -6.92
N ILE A 44 7.02 -3.91 -7.54
CA ILE A 44 5.90 -4.53 -6.82
C ILE A 44 5.59 -5.89 -7.45
N ASP A 45 5.70 -6.95 -6.66
CA ASP A 45 5.18 -8.28 -6.99
C ASP A 45 3.81 -8.45 -6.33
N VAL A 46 2.80 -8.89 -7.08
CA VAL A 46 1.52 -9.35 -6.54
C VAL A 46 1.52 -10.88 -6.53
N HIS A 47 0.93 -11.44 -5.48
CA HIS A 47 0.71 -12.85 -5.28
C HIS A 47 -0.80 -13.10 -5.25
N PRO A 48 -1.42 -13.35 -6.42
CA PRO A 48 -2.85 -13.55 -6.49
C PRO A 48 -3.28 -14.83 -5.77
N SER A 49 -4.37 -14.77 -5.01
CA SER A 49 -4.95 -15.88 -4.27
C SER A 49 -5.93 -16.67 -5.13
N SER A 50 -5.85 -17.99 -5.09
CA SER A 50 -6.92 -18.87 -5.63
C SER A 50 -7.91 -19.33 -4.56
N GLY A 51 -7.74 -18.87 -3.32
CA GLY A 51 -8.41 -19.42 -2.12
C GLY A 51 -7.80 -20.73 -1.60
N SER A 52 -6.73 -21.22 -2.22
CA SER A 52 -5.98 -22.41 -1.74
C SER A 52 -4.49 -22.42 -2.10
N SER A 53 -4.05 -21.48 -2.92
CA SER A 53 -2.67 -21.29 -3.34
C SER A 53 -2.42 -19.83 -3.70
N PHE A 54 -1.15 -19.44 -3.78
CA PHE A 54 -0.74 -18.13 -4.31
C PHE A 54 0.06 -18.27 -5.61
N GLY A 55 -0.24 -17.41 -6.58
CA GLY A 55 0.61 -17.13 -7.73
C GLY A 55 1.70 -16.11 -7.41
N ILE A 56 2.45 -15.68 -8.44
CA ILE A 56 3.33 -14.50 -8.35
C ILE A 56 3.43 -13.83 -9.72
N GLN A 57 3.29 -12.51 -9.76
CA GLN A 57 3.40 -11.67 -10.96
C GLN A 57 4.03 -10.31 -10.62
N ARG A 58 4.88 -9.79 -11.50
CA ARG A 58 5.42 -8.43 -11.39
C ARG A 58 4.40 -7.44 -11.96
N TRP A 59 3.81 -6.60 -11.12
CA TRP A 59 2.78 -5.63 -11.54
C TRP A 59 3.32 -4.22 -11.74
N ALA A 60 4.46 -3.89 -11.12
CA ALA A 60 5.15 -2.62 -11.32
C ALA A 60 6.67 -2.80 -11.26
N THR A 61 7.40 -2.17 -12.19
CA THR A 61 8.87 -2.19 -12.20
C THR A 61 9.40 -0.77 -12.08
N LYS A 62 10.15 -0.49 -11.00
CA LYS A 62 10.85 0.78 -10.79
C LYS A 62 9.95 2.02 -10.96
N GLN A 63 8.72 1.94 -10.47
CA GLN A 63 7.66 2.90 -10.79
C GLN A 63 7.74 4.20 -9.97
N SER A 64 8.34 4.16 -8.78
CA SER A 64 8.50 5.32 -7.89
C SER A 64 9.73 5.21 -7.02
N GLY A 65 10.10 6.27 -6.29
CA GLY A 65 11.21 6.20 -5.32
C GLY A 65 10.91 5.25 -4.16
N PHE A 66 11.95 4.65 -3.58
CA PHE A 66 11.87 3.74 -2.44
C PHE A 66 12.70 4.27 -1.26
N TRP A 67 12.07 4.48 -0.11
CA TRP A 67 12.71 5.03 1.10
C TRP A 67 12.39 4.19 2.35
N ASN A 68 13.28 4.21 3.34
CA ASN A 68 13.15 3.37 4.53
C ASN A 68 11.92 3.68 5.40
N GLU A 69 11.53 4.95 5.49
CA GLU A 69 10.44 5.40 6.38
C GLU A 69 9.05 5.41 5.69
N GLN A 70 8.98 5.02 4.41
CA GLN A 70 7.73 5.01 3.66
C GLN A 70 6.75 3.99 4.23
N LYS A 71 5.46 4.24 4.06
CA LYS A 71 4.38 3.36 4.50
C LYS A 71 3.56 2.96 3.29
N TRP A 72 3.32 1.66 3.18
CA TRP A 72 2.48 1.08 2.14
C TRP A 72 1.12 0.69 2.74
N LEU A 73 0.06 1.00 2.01
CA LEU A 73 -1.33 0.75 2.37
C LEU A 73 -2.05 0.15 1.17
N SER A 74 -3.17 -0.51 1.43
CA SER A 74 -4.11 -1.02 0.45
C SER A 74 -5.53 -0.55 0.75
N GLY A 75 -6.35 -0.43 -0.27
CA GLY A 75 -7.75 -0.03 -0.17
C GLY A 75 -8.28 0.48 -1.51
N ASP A 76 -9.59 0.55 -1.70
CA ASP A 76 -10.22 1.04 -2.93
C ASP A 76 -10.19 2.58 -2.98
N PHE A 77 -9.01 3.14 -3.26
CA PHE A 77 -8.78 4.59 -3.22
C PHE A 77 -9.47 5.32 -4.38
N ASN A 78 -9.68 4.64 -5.51
CA ASN A 78 -10.24 5.25 -6.71
C ASN A 78 -11.75 4.98 -6.91
N GLY A 79 -12.31 4.01 -6.18
CA GLY A 79 -13.72 3.65 -6.17
C GLY A 79 -14.13 2.75 -7.34
N ASP A 80 -13.23 1.94 -7.88
CA ASP A 80 -13.52 1.03 -9.00
C ASP A 80 -13.85 -0.41 -8.54
N GLY A 81 -13.91 -0.64 -7.23
CA GLY A 81 -14.24 -1.93 -6.63
C GLY A 81 -13.06 -2.89 -6.55
N ARG A 82 -11.83 -2.41 -6.75
CA ARG A 82 -10.59 -3.16 -6.49
C ARG A 82 -9.76 -2.42 -5.46
N ASP A 83 -9.01 -3.17 -4.67
CA ASP A 83 -8.00 -2.54 -3.83
C ASP A 83 -6.87 -2.00 -4.72
N ASP A 84 -6.41 -0.81 -4.36
CA ASP A 84 -5.24 -0.14 -4.91
C ASP A 84 -4.07 -0.28 -3.92
N LEU A 85 -2.88 0.16 -4.35
CA LEU A 85 -1.77 0.40 -3.43
C LEU A 85 -1.55 1.89 -3.22
N ALA A 86 -1.11 2.28 -2.05
CA ALA A 86 -0.64 3.63 -1.81
C ALA A 86 0.64 3.63 -0.99
N LYS A 87 1.45 4.66 -1.22
CA LYS A 87 2.73 4.88 -0.57
C LYS A 87 2.79 6.29 -0.02
N ALA A 88 2.75 6.41 1.31
CA ALA A 88 3.03 7.65 2.01
C ALA A 88 4.52 7.75 2.34
N PHE A 89 5.13 8.91 2.09
CA PHE A 89 6.55 9.13 2.35
C PHE A 89 6.85 10.55 2.81
N ASN A 90 7.99 10.70 3.47
CA ASN A 90 8.50 11.97 3.97
C ASN A 90 9.07 12.81 2.81
N ASP A 91 8.48 13.98 2.57
CA ASP A 91 9.00 15.02 1.68
C ASP A 91 9.26 16.29 2.50
N ASN A 92 10.48 16.38 3.05
CA ASN A 92 10.95 17.51 3.85
C ASN A 92 10.09 17.81 5.10
N GLY A 93 9.75 16.77 5.86
CA GLY A 93 8.96 16.84 7.09
C GLY A 93 7.45 16.87 6.86
N LEU A 94 7.01 16.80 5.60
CA LEU A 94 5.60 16.78 5.22
C LEU A 94 5.26 15.49 4.47
N ALA A 95 4.02 15.03 4.52
CA ALA A 95 3.64 13.79 3.84
C ALA A 95 3.35 14.03 2.35
N SER A 96 3.90 13.18 1.49
CA SER A 96 3.47 13.04 0.10
C SER A 96 2.95 11.62 -0.11
N ILE A 97 1.92 11.47 -0.95
CA ILE A 97 1.24 10.18 -1.19
C ILE A 97 1.22 9.89 -2.70
N ASP A 98 1.89 8.80 -3.08
CA ASP A 98 1.74 8.18 -4.39
C ASP A 98 0.65 7.09 -4.29
N VAL A 99 -0.38 7.16 -5.10
CA VAL A 99 -1.35 6.07 -5.29
C VAL A 99 -0.97 5.30 -6.54
N HIS A 100 -1.09 3.99 -6.45
CA HIS A 100 -0.81 3.00 -7.47
C HIS A 100 -2.13 2.29 -7.81
N PRO A 101 -2.98 2.89 -8.67
CA PRO A 101 -4.27 2.29 -8.99
C PRO A 101 -4.09 0.92 -9.61
N SER A 102 -4.87 -0.06 -9.16
CA SER A 102 -4.82 -1.41 -9.66
C SER A 102 -5.57 -1.55 -10.98
N SER A 103 -5.23 -2.62 -11.67
CA SER A 103 -5.98 -3.18 -12.78
C SER A 103 -5.89 -4.69 -12.62
N SER A 104 -6.47 -5.47 -13.53
CA SER A 104 -6.45 -6.94 -13.42
C SER A 104 -5.04 -7.57 -13.39
N SER A 105 -3.98 -6.84 -13.77
CA SER A 105 -2.62 -7.41 -13.84
C SER A 105 -1.46 -6.40 -13.76
N SER A 106 -1.71 -5.14 -13.37
CA SER A 106 -0.67 -4.12 -13.25
C SER A 106 -1.11 -2.96 -12.38
N PHE A 107 -0.15 -2.17 -11.90
CA PHE A 107 -0.41 -0.92 -11.20
C PHE A 107 -0.06 0.30 -12.06
N GLY A 108 -0.96 1.28 -12.08
CA GLY A 108 -0.64 2.67 -12.47
C GLY A 108 0.15 3.40 -11.39
N ILE A 109 0.43 4.69 -11.60
CA ILE A 109 0.93 5.57 -10.52
C ILE A 109 0.48 7.00 -10.73
N GLN A 110 0.08 7.65 -9.63
CA GLN A 110 -0.29 9.06 -9.57
C GLN A 110 0.09 9.66 -8.21
N ARG A 111 0.51 10.93 -8.18
CA ARG A 111 0.74 11.69 -6.95
C ARG A 111 -0.58 12.34 -6.52
N TRP A 112 -1.17 11.91 -5.41
CA TRP A 112 -2.47 12.44 -4.95
C TRP A 112 -2.31 13.49 -3.84
N ALA A 113 -1.24 13.43 -3.05
CA ALA A 113 -0.92 14.47 -2.09
C ALA A 113 0.56 14.89 -2.19
N THR A 114 0.82 16.19 -2.19
CA THR A 114 2.19 16.74 -2.15
C THR A 114 2.34 17.61 -0.91
N ARG A 115 3.25 17.21 -0.01
CA ARG A 115 3.63 17.98 1.18
C ARG A 115 2.44 18.43 2.04
N GLN A 116 1.57 17.50 2.39
CA GLN A 116 0.36 17.73 3.20
C GLN A 116 0.52 17.14 4.59
N GLY A 117 0.23 17.93 5.63
CA GLY A 117 0.39 17.52 7.02
C GLY A 117 1.84 17.21 7.40
N GLY A 118 2.15 17.15 8.70
CA GLY A 118 3.48 16.73 9.15
C GLY A 118 3.72 15.23 8.94
N PHE A 119 4.98 14.84 8.84
CA PHE A 119 5.41 13.44 8.76
C PHE A 119 6.41 13.14 9.88
N TRP A 120 6.08 12.18 10.74
CA TRP A 120 6.90 11.77 11.88
C TRP A 120 7.11 10.26 11.92
N ASN A 121 8.20 9.81 12.54
CA ASN A 121 8.60 8.40 12.50
C ASN A 121 7.64 7.46 13.26
N GLU A 122 6.97 7.94 14.31
CA GLU A 122 6.12 7.12 15.18
C GLU A 122 4.64 7.11 14.76
N GLN A 123 4.28 7.83 13.70
CA GLN A 123 2.89 7.90 13.24
C GLN A 123 2.43 6.55 12.67
N GLN A 124 1.16 6.22 12.91
CA GLN A 124 0.51 5.00 12.43
C GLN A 124 -0.40 5.37 11.26
N TRP A 125 -0.22 4.70 10.13
CA TRP A 125 -1.04 4.91 8.94
C TRP A 125 -2.08 3.80 8.81
N ALA A 126 -3.27 4.16 8.34
CA ALA A 126 -4.34 3.23 8.01
C ALA A 126 -5.17 3.77 6.84
N SER A 127 -5.92 2.88 6.20
CA SER A 127 -6.87 3.17 5.13
C SER A 127 -8.26 2.66 5.49
N GLY A 128 -9.28 3.25 4.88
CA GLY A 128 -10.67 2.84 4.97
C GLY A 128 -11.63 3.95 4.57
N ASP A 129 -12.85 3.59 4.20
CA ASP A 129 -13.92 4.56 3.88
C ASP A 129 -14.43 5.26 5.16
N PHE A 130 -13.74 6.31 5.58
CA PHE A 130 -14.09 7.10 6.77
C PHE A 130 -15.16 8.15 6.49
N THR A 131 -15.41 8.46 5.21
CA THR A 131 -16.36 9.49 4.79
C THR A 131 -17.67 8.94 4.23
N ALA A 132 -17.78 7.62 4.06
CA ALA A 132 -18.91 6.91 3.48
C ALA A 132 -19.21 7.35 2.03
N ASP A 133 -18.19 7.68 1.25
CA ASP A 133 -18.32 8.08 -0.15
C ASP A 133 -18.07 6.93 -1.14
N GLY A 134 -17.72 5.75 -0.62
CA GLY A 134 -17.43 4.56 -1.41
C GLY A 134 -15.98 4.47 -1.89
N ARG A 135 -15.10 5.36 -1.42
CA ARG A 135 -13.65 5.25 -1.60
C ARG A 135 -12.97 5.13 -0.26
N ASP A 136 -11.89 4.37 -0.22
CA ASP A 136 -11.03 4.37 0.96
C ASP A 136 -10.26 5.70 1.05
N ASP A 137 -10.19 6.24 2.26
CA ASP A 137 -9.42 7.42 2.60
C ASP A 137 -8.07 7.02 3.23
N PHE A 138 -7.13 7.97 3.32
CA PHE A 138 -5.90 7.78 4.10
C PHE A 138 -6.00 8.44 5.46
N THR A 139 -5.52 7.75 6.49
CA THR A 139 -5.42 8.32 7.84
C THR A 139 -4.05 8.13 8.45
N LYS A 140 -3.70 9.07 9.31
CA LYS A 140 -2.57 8.92 10.21
C LYS A 140 -2.95 9.33 11.62
N ALA A 141 -2.61 8.48 12.58
CA ALA A 141 -2.63 8.80 14.01
C ALA A 141 -1.20 9.13 14.45
N PHE A 142 -1.04 10.23 15.20
CA PHE A 142 0.26 10.70 15.66
C PHE A 142 0.19 11.27 17.07
N ASN A 143 1.34 11.30 17.75
CA ASN A 143 1.48 11.90 19.06
C ASN A 143 1.51 13.44 18.92
N ASP A 144 0.57 14.08 19.60
CA ASP A 144 0.46 15.53 19.75
C ASP A 144 0.50 15.86 21.24
N ASN A 145 1.71 16.18 21.73
CA ASN A 145 1.96 16.54 23.13
C ASN A 145 1.45 15.49 24.14
N GLY A 146 1.62 14.20 23.82
CA GLY A 146 1.20 13.08 24.67
C GLY A 146 -0.25 12.64 24.47
N LEU A 147 -1.01 13.31 23.60
CA LEU A 147 -2.33 12.90 23.16
C LEU A 147 -2.29 12.40 21.72
N VAL A 148 -3.36 11.74 21.27
CA VAL A 148 -3.49 11.28 19.89
C VAL A 148 -4.22 12.34 19.07
N SER A 149 -3.59 12.78 17.99
CA SER A 149 -4.23 13.54 16.91
C SER A 149 -4.33 12.66 15.66
N ILE A 150 -5.37 12.86 14.86
CA ILE A 150 -5.67 12.07 13.65
C ILE A 150 -5.90 13.01 12.48
N ASP A 151 -5.15 12.81 11.39
CA ASP A 151 -5.43 13.44 10.11
C ASP A 151 -6.13 12.44 9.19
N VAL A 152 -7.16 12.90 8.47
CA VAL A 152 -7.81 12.17 7.38
C VAL A 152 -7.55 12.94 6.09
N HIS A 153 -6.92 12.29 5.12
CA HIS A 153 -6.73 12.82 3.77
C HIS A 153 -7.82 12.23 2.87
N ARG A 154 -8.74 13.09 2.46
CA ARG A 154 -9.81 12.78 1.49
C ARG A 154 -9.27 12.82 0.07
N LEU A 155 -9.84 12.00 -0.80
CA LEU A 155 -9.42 11.80 -2.19
C LEU A 155 -10.45 12.36 -3.19
#